data_AF-A0A397FP79-F1
#
_entry.id   AF-A0A397FP79-F1
#
_cell.length_a   1.000
_cell.length_b   1.000
_cell.length_c   1.000
_cell.angle_alpha   90.00
_cell.angle_beta   90.00
_cell.angle_gamma   90.00
#
_symmetry.space_group_name_H-M   'P 1'
#
loop_
_entity.id
_entity.type
_entity.pdbx_description
1 polymer ?
#
loop_
_entity_poly.entity_id
_entity_poly.type
_entity_poly.pdbx_seq_one_letter_code
_entity_poly.pdbx_strand_id
1 'polypeptide(L)'
;MITFSELSAGQGKELTHFQSECPDDSAWLACLQSNVRNCLDAYLKNGKYWVHTSPCDGANSNQKWHVNMADHRIKHDTYPNVCLDADPTDPQRKVQVWECHPHDVNKNQYWSVNEETVHFKRNDLYLTNTEHGNTGDISFAGLLREDAVERNQDRDQEWDYNRDFHQVRSDDDDYCLDAYNGRVRTSRCSHTDENQKWQYDVYTNQLRHLTHNRSCLELNYEAGAQPHLSECLPPTHNSYSLQKFDLFKTIEFD
;
A
#
# COMPACT_ATOMS: atom_id res chain seq x y z
N MET A 1 8.09 17.31 17.96
CA MET A 1 7.77 15.87 18.18
C MET A 1 7.24 15.37 16.87
N ILE A 2 7.78 14.26 16.34
CA ILE A 2 7.35 13.71 15.05
C ILE A 2 6.11 12.86 15.30
N THR A 3 5.08 13.07 14.49
CA THR A 3 3.82 12.34 14.58
C THR A 3 3.45 11.73 13.23
N PHE A 4 2.50 10.82 13.25
CA PHE A 4 1.91 10.24 12.06
C PHE A 4 0.38 10.32 12.14
N SER A 5 -0.25 10.15 10.98
CA SER A 5 -1.70 9.98 10.84
C SER A 5 -1.98 8.59 10.28
N GLU A 6 -3.07 7.98 10.75
CA GLU A 6 -3.68 6.86 10.01
C GLU A 6 -4.52 7.47 8.89
N LEU A 7 -4.34 6.98 7.66
CA LEU A 7 -5.14 7.41 6.51
C LEU A 7 -6.61 7.05 6.76
N SER A 8 -6.83 5.81 7.19
CA SER A 8 -8.03 5.36 7.90
C SER A 8 -7.71 4.08 8.69
N ALA A 9 -8.66 3.61 9.49
CA ALA A 9 -8.48 2.38 10.27
C ALA A 9 -8.17 1.21 9.34
N GLY A 10 -6.92 0.73 9.38
CA GLY A 10 -6.46 -0.40 8.57
C GLY A 10 -5.75 -0.05 7.26
N GLN A 11 -5.64 1.21 6.83
CA GLN A 11 -5.01 1.56 5.54
C GLN A 11 -3.50 1.82 5.59
N GLY A 12 -2.87 1.66 6.76
CA GLY A 12 -1.47 2.02 7.01
C GLY A 12 -1.33 3.44 7.57
N LYS A 13 -0.09 3.94 7.58
CA LYS A 13 0.27 5.23 8.19
C LYS A 13 0.98 6.12 7.20
N GLU A 14 0.81 7.43 7.38
CA GLU A 14 1.55 8.46 6.67
C GLU A 14 2.25 9.38 7.68
N LEU A 15 3.45 9.85 7.34
CA LEU A 15 4.14 10.87 8.12
C LEU A 15 3.45 12.23 7.97
N THR A 16 2.97 12.79 9.07
CA THR A 16 2.25 14.07 9.02
C THR A 16 3.20 15.23 8.84
N HIS A 17 2.93 16.08 7.85
CA HIS A 17 3.71 17.26 7.51
C HIS A 17 5.10 16.97 6.92
N PHE A 18 5.34 15.80 6.33
CA PHE A 18 6.60 15.47 5.69
C PHE A 18 6.49 15.33 4.17
N GLN A 19 7.57 15.63 3.47
CA GLN A 19 7.77 15.42 2.04
C GLN A 19 9.12 14.72 1.82
N SER A 20 9.24 13.95 0.74
CA SER A 20 10.48 13.25 0.37
C SER A 20 11.38 14.13 -0.51
N GLU A 21 11.89 15.23 0.05
CA GLU A 21 12.77 16.18 -0.66
C GLU A 21 14.19 16.18 -0.09
N CYS A 22 15.19 15.92 -0.94
CA CYS A 22 16.60 16.10 -0.64
C CYS A 22 17.15 17.37 -1.30
N PRO A 23 18.07 18.10 -0.66
CA PRO A 23 18.93 19.05 -1.37
C PRO A 23 19.90 18.40 -2.39
N ASP A 24 20.04 17.06 -2.37
CA ASP A 24 20.91 16.26 -3.24
C ASP A 24 20.14 15.03 -3.78
N ASP A 25 19.83 15.03 -5.08
CA ASP A 25 18.92 14.09 -5.78
C ASP A 25 19.55 12.71 -6.03
N SER A 26 19.50 11.81 -5.04
CA SER A 26 19.66 10.37 -5.30
C SER A 26 18.34 9.64 -5.09
N ALA A 27 17.76 9.11 -6.17
CA ALA A 27 16.39 8.57 -6.25
C ALA A 27 16.01 7.50 -5.20
N TRP A 28 16.99 6.88 -4.56
CA TRP A 28 16.79 5.81 -3.55
C TRP A 28 17.07 6.25 -2.11
N LEU A 29 17.51 7.50 -1.94
CA LEU A 29 17.99 8.04 -0.67
C LEU A 29 17.28 9.37 -0.45
N ALA A 30 16.25 9.33 0.38
CA ALA A 30 15.42 10.46 0.72
C ALA A 30 15.81 11.04 2.09
N CYS A 31 15.76 12.36 2.19
CA CYS A 31 15.63 13.10 3.41
C CYS A 31 14.14 13.38 3.56
N LEU A 32 13.55 12.94 4.67
CA LEU A 32 12.15 13.25 4.96
C LEU A 32 12.12 14.63 5.59
N GLN A 33 11.71 15.63 4.82
CA GLN A 33 11.66 17.02 5.26
C GLN A 33 10.26 17.38 5.78
N SER A 34 10.20 17.97 6.96
CA SER A 34 8.97 18.53 7.53
C SER A 34 8.57 19.86 6.87
N ASN A 35 7.31 20.24 6.98
CA ASN A 35 6.76 21.52 6.53
C ASN A 35 7.44 22.77 7.13
N VAL A 36 8.24 22.61 8.19
CA VAL A 36 9.08 23.66 8.81
C VAL A 36 10.55 23.60 8.37
N ARG A 37 10.87 22.85 7.30
CA ARG A 37 12.20 22.65 6.71
C ARG A 37 13.25 21.96 7.59
N ASN A 38 12.83 21.17 8.58
CA ASN A 38 13.71 20.26 9.30
C ASN A 38 13.59 18.84 8.75
N CYS A 39 14.68 18.08 8.77
CA CYS A 39 14.74 16.72 8.28
C CYS A 39 14.60 15.71 9.42
N LEU A 40 14.02 14.55 9.10
CA LEU A 40 13.97 13.38 9.96
C LEU A 40 15.39 12.87 10.19
N ASP A 41 15.79 12.77 11.45
CA ASP A 41 17.16 12.46 11.85
C ASP A 41 17.10 11.30 12.87
N ALA A 42 17.81 10.21 12.61
CA ALA A 42 18.00 9.18 13.63
C ALA A 42 19.32 9.36 14.35
N TYR A 43 19.34 9.16 15.65
CA TYR A 43 20.56 9.32 16.44
C TYR A 43 20.70 8.23 17.49
N LEU A 44 21.94 7.89 17.80
CA LEU A 44 22.28 6.94 18.85
C LEU A 44 22.38 7.66 20.19
N LYS A 45 21.65 7.20 21.20
CA LYS A 45 21.76 7.68 22.58
C LYS A 45 21.66 6.51 23.55
N ASN A 46 22.68 6.37 24.40
CA ASN A 46 22.78 5.29 25.39
C ASN A 46 22.61 3.88 24.78
N GLY A 47 23.20 3.64 23.59
CA GLY A 47 23.13 2.36 22.90
C GLY A 47 21.79 2.05 22.22
N LYS A 48 20.82 2.98 22.24
CA LYS A 48 19.53 2.84 21.54
C LYS A 48 19.38 3.91 20.47
N TYR A 49 18.77 3.56 19.35
CA TYR A 49 18.40 4.51 18.31
C TYR A 49 17.13 5.27 18.68
N TRP A 50 17.12 6.56 18.37
CA TRP A 50 16.02 7.48 18.54
C TRP A 50 15.82 8.28 17.25
N VAL A 51 14.67 8.93 17.12
CA VAL A 51 14.37 9.78 15.97
C VAL A 51 13.86 11.15 16.43
N HIS A 52 14.25 12.20 15.72
CA HIS A 52 13.83 13.59 15.95
C HIS A 52 13.92 14.39 14.65
N THR A 53 13.51 15.65 14.69
CA THR A 53 13.70 16.59 13.60
C THR A 53 14.90 17.48 13.89
N SER A 54 15.77 17.67 12.90
CA SER A 54 16.96 18.52 12.98
C SER A 54 17.06 19.38 11.70
N PRO A 55 17.76 20.53 11.69
CA PRO A 55 18.02 21.25 10.44
C PRO A 55 18.55 20.32 9.36
N CYS A 56 18.02 20.46 8.15
CA CYS A 56 18.41 19.62 7.02
C CYS A 56 19.89 19.86 6.64
N ASP A 57 20.64 18.77 6.54
CA ASP A 57 22.03 18.75 6.10
C ASP A 57 22.23 17.51 5.20
N GLY A 58 22.41 17.73 3.90
CA GLY A 58 22.59 16.64 2.93
C GLY A 58 23.86 15.80 3.16
N ALA A 59 24.82 16.33 3.90
CA ALA A 59 26.03 15.60 4.30
C ALA A 59 25.81 14.73 5.55
N ASN A 60 24.75 14.96 6.32
CA ASN A 60 24.48 14.23 7.56
C ASN A 60 23.87 12.85 7.28
N SER A 61 24.66 11.81 7.50
CA SER A 61 24.26 10.41 7.28
C SER A 61 23.10 9.92 8.15
N ASN A 62 22.78 10.64 9.22
CA ASN A 62 21.67 10.35 10.13
C ASN A 62 20.32 10.80 9.57
N GLN A 63 20.32 11.63 8.52
CA GLN A 63 19.12 12.16 7.88
C GLN A 63 18.75 11.42 6.60
N LYS A 64 19.50 10.36 6.29
CA LYS A 64 19.36 9.59 5.06
C LYS A 64 18.51 8.35 5.30
N TRP A 65 17.45 8.22 4.52
CA TRP A 65 16.49 7.13 4.63
C TRP A 65 16.26 6.51 3.25
N HIS A 66 16.19 5.18 3.21
CA HIS A 66 15.61 4.46 2.08
C HIS A 66 14.10 4.41 2.25
N VAL A 67 13.40 5.13 1.38
CA VAL A 67 11.94 5.05 1.26
C VAL A 67 11.64 4.06 0.14
N ASN A 68 11.21 2.86 0.49
CA ASN A 68 10.82 1.84 -0.46
C ASN A 68 9.31 1.63 -0.37
N MET A 69 8.56 2.31 -1.24
CA MET A 69 7.10 2.18 -1.28
C MET A 69 6.64 0.86 -1.89
N ALA A 70 7.47 0.15 -2.66
CA ALA A 70 7.14 -1.20 -3.11
C ALA A 70 7.06 -2.21 -1.95
N ASP A 71 7.87 -2.00 -0.90
CA ASP A 71 7.79 -2.73 0.37
C ASP A 71 7.18 -1.86 1.49
N HIS A 72 6.52 -0.74 1.19
CA HIS A 72 5.89 0.13 2.20
C HIS A 72 6.77 0.43 3.43
N ARG A 73 8.08 0.62 3.23
CA ARG A 73 9.07 0.65 4.32
C ARG A 73 9.93 1.90 4.23
N ILE A 74 10.16 2.52 5.38
CA ILE A 74 11.13 3.60 5.56
C ILE A 74 12.25 3.07 6.45
N LYS A 75 13.41 2.78 5.84
CA LYS A 75 14.59 2.21 6.51
C LYS A 75 15.69 3.25 6.59
N HIS A 76 16.43 3.30 7.68
CA HIS A 76 17.60 4.15 7.78
C HIS A 76 18.71 3.67 6.84
N ASP A 77 19.39 4.61 6.16
CA ASP A 77 20.45 4.29 5.18
C ASP A 77 21.71 3.74 5.87
N THR A 78 22.21 4.42 6.91
CA THR A 78 23.49 4.05 7.52
C THR A 78 23.41 3.13 8.74
N TYR A 79 22.45 3.32 9.64
CA TYR A 79 22.25 2.41 10.75
C TYR A 79 21.65 1.07 10.31
N PRO A 80 22.35 -0.06 10.58
CA PRO A 80 21.88 -1.36 10.16
C PRO A 80 20.61 -1.75 10.91
N ASN A 81 19.65 -2.31 10.18
CA ASN A 81 18.40 -2.83 10.71
C ASN A 81 17.56 -1.80 11.50
N VAL A 82 17.57 -0.53 11.11
CA VAL A 82 16.73 0.51 11.74
C VAL A 82 15.62 0.91 10.77
N CYS A 83 14.36 0.75 11.19
CA CYS A 83 13.17 1.13 10.42
C CYS A 83 12.32 2.13 11.21
N LEU A 84 11.61 2.98 10.48
CA LEU A 84 10.62 3.88 11.04
C LEU A 84 9.38 3.08 11.47
N ASP A 85 8.91 3.35 12.68
CA ASP A 85 7.87 2.57 13.35
C ASP A 85 6.84 3.50 13.98
N ALA A 86 5.56 3.20 13.75
CA ALA A 86 4.42 3.99 14.20
C ALA A 86 3.31 3.08 14.75
N ASP A 87 3.19 3.04 16.08
CA ASP A 87 2.13 2.34 16.80
C ASP A 87 0.88 3.21 16.88
N PRO A 88 -0.21 2.90 16.14
CA PRO A 88 -1.45 3.67 16.17
C PRO A 88 -2.13 3.70 17.54
N THR A 89 -1.76 2.80 18.45
CA THR A 89 -2.31 2.78 19.81
C THR A 89 -1.60 3.74 20.76
N ASP A 90 -0.45 4.33 20.38
CA ASP A 90 0.19 5.39 21.14
C ASP A 90 -0.73 6.64 21.20
N PRO A 91 -1.20 7.05 22.40
CA PRO A 91 -2.04 8.24 22.54
C PRO A 91 -1.40 9.53 22.01
N GLN A 92 -0.06 9.58 21.93
CA GLN A 92 0.68 10.73 21.42
C GLN A 92 0.99 10.61 19.91
N ARG A 93 0.63 9.48 19.28
CA ARG A 93 0.91 9.16 17.87
C ARG A 93 2.35 9.47 17.50
N LYS A 94 3.30 9.15 18.39
CA LYS A 94 4.72 9.44 18.14
C LYS A 94 5.29 8.44 17.17
N VAL A 95 6.13 8.95 16.29
CA VAL A 95 7.01 8.11 15.49
C VAL A 95 8.23 7.74 16.31
N GLN A 96 8.65 6.49 16.17
CA GLN A 96 9.88 5.95 16.74
C GLN A 96 10.69 5.22 15.66
N VAL A 97 11.83 4.70 16.06
CA VAL A 97 12.60 3.75 15.25
C VAL A 97 12.71 2.42 15.99
N TRP A 98 12.69 1.33 15.23
CA TRP A 98 12.79 -0.02 15.75
C TRP A 98 13.57 -0.92 14.78
N GLU A 99 13.84 -2.16 15.21
CA GLU A 99 14.39 -3.17 14.31
C GLU A 99 13.45 -3.41 13.13
N CYS A 100 14.00 -3.51 11.92
CA CYS A 100 13.19 -3.80 10.74
C CYS A 100 12.63 -5.23 10.84
N HIS A 101 11.32 -5.36 10.69
CA HIS A 101 10.64 -6.66 10.65
C HIS A 101 9.80 -6.81 9.38
N PRO A 102 9.53 -8.05 8.93
CA PRO A 102 8.49 -8.34 7.95
C PRO A 102 7.12 -7.77 8.37
N HIS A 103 6.28 -7.39 7.40
CA HIS A 103 4.99 -6.74 7.70
C HIS A 103 4.00 -7.65 8.41
N ASP A 104 4.08 -8.96 8.24
CA ASP A 104 3.30 -9.95 8.99
C ASP A 104 3.72 -10.03 10.48
N VAL A 105 4.93 -9.59 10.82
CA VAL A 105 5.43 -9.53 12.20
C VAL A 105 5.18 -8.16 12.83
N ASN A 106 5.45 -7.06 12.11
CA ASN A 106 5.28 -5.71 12.64
C ASN A 106 4.58 -4.78 11.66
N LYS A 107 3.25 -4.69 11.79
CA LYS A 107 2.40 -3.79 11.00
C LYS A 107 2.61 -2.30 11.32
N ASN A 108 3.36 -1.96 12.37
CA ASN A 108 3.70 -0.57 12.70
C ASN A 108 4.74 0.04 11.75
N GLN A 109 5.37 -0.79 10.91
CA GLN A 109 6.36 -0.36 9.93
C GLN A 109 5.81 -0.30 8.50
N TYR A 110 4.49 -0.43 8.33
CA TYR A 110 3.81 -0.30 7.03
C TYR A 110 3.41 1.16 6.79
N TRP A 111 4.10 1.80 5.85
CA TRP A 111 3.87 3.19 5.45
C TRP A 111 3.18 3.24 4.09
N SER A 112 2.15 4.07 3.97
CA SER A 112 1.31 4.19 2.78
C SER A 112 1.33 5.63 2.26
N VAL A 113 0.99 5.79 0.99
CA VAL A 113 0.65 7.07 0.36
C VAL A 113 -0.83 7.08 -0.02
N ASN A 114 -1.39 8.27 -0.28
CA ASN A 114 -2.82 8.40 -0.61
C ASN A 114 -3.20 7.67 -1.90
N GLU A 115 -2.32 7.70 -2.89
CA GLU A 115 -2.54 7.09 -4.20
C GLU A 115 -1.28 6.39 -4.68
N GLU A 116 -1.43 5.17 -5.16
CA GLU A 116 -0.36 4.34 -5.69
C GLU A 116 -0.89 3.34 -6.71
N THR A 117 -0.10 3.12 -7.75
CA THR A 117 -0.29 2.02 -8.69
C THR A 117 0.29 0.74 -8.10
N VAL A 118 -0.52 -0.31 -7.98
CA VAL A 118 -0.21 -1.54 -7.25
C VAL A 118 -0.70 -2.76 -7.99
N HIS A 119 -0.18 -3.91 -7.60
CA HIS A 119 -0.75 -5.21 -7.92
C HIS A 119 -1.40 -5.81 -6.67
N PHE A 120 -2.56 -6.44 -6.85
CA PHE A 120 -3.14 -7.34 -5.86
C PHE A 120 -2.80 -8.77 -6.23
N LYS A 121 -1.98 -9.43 -5.41
CA LYS A 121 -1.44 -10.77 -5.70
C LYS A 121 -1.91 -11.82 -4.71
N ARG A 122 -2.11 -13.04 -5.20
CA ARG A 122 -2.27 -14.24 -4.39
C ARG A 122 -1.72 -15.47 -5.13
N ASN A 123 -0.83 -16.25 -4.52
CA ASN A 123 -0.27 -17.49 -5.09
C ASN A 123 0.21 -17.35 -6.55
N ASP A 124 0.97 -16.31 -6.85
CA ASP A 124 1.45 -16.00 -8.21
C ASP A 124 0.36 -15.66 -9.25
N LEU A 125 -0.85 -15.39 -8.76
CA LEU A 125 -1.95 -14.83 -9.53
C LEU A 125 -2.16 -13.37 -9.17
N TYR A 126 -2.56 -12.59 -10.16
CA TYR A 126 -2.68 -11.14 -10.11
C TYR A 126 -4.11 -10.77 -10.47
N LEU A 127 -4.72 -9.85 -9.72
CA LEU A 127 -6.00 -9.27 -10.10
C LEU A 127 -5.84 -8.61 -11.47
N THR A 128 -6.60 -9.09 -12.45
CA THR A 128 -6.49 -8.75 -13.86
C THR A 128 -7.83 -8.24 -14.36
N ASN A 129 -7.84 -7.07 -14.98
CA ASN A 129 -8.96 -6.59 -15.79
C ASN A 129 -8.97 -7.38 -17.10
N THR A 130 -10.08 -8.07 -17.41
CA THR A 130 -10.14 -8.98 -18.56
C THR A 130 -11.02 -8.46 -19.70
N GLU A 131 -11.72 -7.35 -19.50
CA GLU A 131 -12.58 -6.74 -20.52
C GLU A 131 -12.56 -5.21 -20.42
N HIS A 132 -12.23 -4.56 -21.54
CA HIS A 132 -11.94 -3.12 -21.59
C HIS A 132 -13.06 -2.28 -22.17
N GLY A 133 -13.21 -1.05 -21.64
CA GLY A 133 -13.98 0.01 -22.29
C GLY A 133 -15.51 -0.08 -22.14
N ASN A 134 -16.01 -1.01 -21.32
CA ASN A 134 -17.39 -1.13 -20.89
C ASN A 134 -17.41 -1.64 -19.43
N THR A 135 -18.57 -2.05 -18.92
CA THR A 135 -18.60 -2.90 -17.72
C THR A 135 -17.84 -4.20 -18.02
N GLY A 136 -16.68 -4.38 -17.39
CA GLY A 136 -15.78 -5.49 -17.69
C GLY A 136 -15.72 -6.54 -16.59
N ASP A 137 -15.41 -7.77 -16.96
CA ASP A 137 -15.11 -8.83 -16.02
C ASP A 137 -13.66 -8.73 -15.50
N ILE A 138 -13.45 -9.24 -14.29
CA ILE A 138 -12.12 -9.36 -13.65
C ILE A 138 -11.83 -10.81 -13.29
N SER A 139 -10.55 -11.16 -13.22
CA SER A 139 -10.11 -12.48 -12.76
C SER A 139 -8.76 -12.40 -12.03
N PHE A 140 -8.37 -13.47 -11.35
CA PHE A 140 -6.99 -13.66 -10.92
C PHE A 140 -6.28 -14.57 -11.91
N ALA A 141 -5.29 -14.04 -12.63
CA ALA A 141 -4.56 -14.73 -13.69
C ALA A 141 -3.04 -14.71 -13.44
N GLY A 142 -2.28 -15.55 -14.13
CA GLY A 142 -0.81 -15.51 -14.06
C GLY A 142 -0.26 -14.16 -14.53
N LEU A 143 0.96 -13.83 -14.10
CA LEU A 143 1.64 -12.60 -14.49
C LEU A 143 1.67 -12.43 -16.02
N LEU A 144 1.08 -11.34 -16.51
CA LEU A 144 1.19 -10.93 -17.90
C LEU A 144 2.56 -10.30 -18.11
N ARG A 145 3.19 -10.63 -19.25
CA ARG A 145 4.50 -10.08 -19.60
C ARG A 145 4.31 -8.89 -20.53
N GLU A 146 5.24 -7.96 -20.45
CA GLU A 146 5.40 -6.87 -21.42
C GLU A 146 5.73 -7.49 -22.80
N ASP A 147 4.70 -7.93 -23.52
CA ASP A 147 4.86 -8.42 -24.88
C ASP A 147 4.76 -7.23 -25.83
N ALA A 148 5.90 -6.79 -26.37
CA ALA A 148 6.05 -5.63 -27.25
C ALA A 148 5.20 -5.63 -28.55
N VAL A 149 4.40 -6.68 -28.77
CA VAL A 149 3.54 -6.87 -29.95
C VAL A 149 2.08 -6.52 -29.63
N GLU A 150 1.63 -6.68 -28.38
CA GLU A 150 0.28 -6.36 -27.93
C GLU A 150 0.39 -5.34 -26.80
N ARG A 151 0.01 -4.09 -27.10
CA ARG A 151 0.23 -2.92 -26.22
C ARG A 151 -0.21 -3.22 -24.78
N ASN A 152 0.71 -3.00 -23.84
CA ASN A 152 0.47 -2.73 -22.43
C ASN A 152 -0.44 -3.73 -21.67
N GLN A 153 -0.37 -5.02 -21.97
CA GLN A 153 -1.15 -6.05 -21.23
C GLN A 153 -0.79 -6.14 -19.74
N ASP A 154 0.40 -5.69 -19.36
CA ASP A 154 0.83 -5.57 -17.97
C ASP A 154 -0.04 -4.58 -17.18
N ARG A 155 -0.54 -3.51 -17.82
CA ARG A 155 -1.45 -2.53 -17.21
C ARG A 155 -2.80 -3.13 -16.82
N ASP A 156 -3.21 -4.24 -17.45
CA ASP A 156 -4.42 -4.99 -17.06
C ASP A 156 -4.30 -5.55 -15.63
N GLN A 157 -3.08 -5.68 -15.11
CA GLN A 157 -2.80 -6.16 -13.76
C GLN A 157 -2.41 -5.04 -12.79
N GLU A 158 -2.33 -3.81 -13.28
CA GLU A 158 -2.02 -2.61 -12.51
C GLU A 158 -3.30 -1.89 -12.10
N TRP A 159 -3.33 -1.51 -10.83
CA TRP A 159 -4.47 -0.85 -10.23
C TRP A 159 -4.02 0.40 -9.50
N ASP A 160 -4.58 1.54 -9.86
CA ASP A 160 -4.46 2.76 -9.07
C ASP A 160 -5.37 2.65 -7.85
N TYR A 161 -4.76 2.44 -6.69
CA TYR A 161 -5.46 2.41 -5.42
C TYR A 161 -5.43 3.79 -4.77
N ASN A 162 -6.59 4.45 -4.75
CA ASN A 162 -6.78 5.73 -4.08
C ASN A 162 -7.50 5.52 -2.74
N ARG A 163 -6.81 5.87 -1.65
CA ARG A 163 -7.30 5.71 -0.28
C ARG A 163 -8.28 6.78 0.15
N ASP A 164 -8.18 8.00 -0.38
CA ASP A 164 -9.05 9.14 -0.05
C ASP A 164 -10.47 8.95 -0.63
N PHE A 165 -10.55 8.43 -1.86
CA PHE A 165 -11.81 8.11 -2.52
C PHE A 165 -12.29 6.67 -2.28
N HIS A 166 -11.42 5.83 -1.68
CA HIS A 166 -11.62 4.39 -1.50
C HIS A 166 -11.94 3.67 -2.81
N GLN A 167 -11.17 3.94 -3.86
CA GLN A 167 -11.39 3.36 -5.18
C GLN A 167 -10.17 2.58 -5.65
N VAL A 168 -10.43 1.46 -6.31
CA VAL A 168 -9.43 0.64 -6.99
C VAL A 168 -9.72 0.76 -8.47
N ARG A 169 -8.94 1.58 -9.17
CA ARG A 169 -9.13 1.90 -10.59
C ARG A 169 -8.15 1.10 -11.42
N SER A 170 -8.62 0.46 -12.48
CA SER A 170 -7.80 -0.19 -13.50
C SER A 170 -6.90 0.87 -14.16
N ASP A 171 -5.59 0.66 -14.14
CA ASP A 171 -4.67 1.58 -14.79
C ASP A 171 -4.89 1.59 -16.31
N ASP A 172 -5.23 0.44 -16.91
CA ASP A 172 -5.37 0.34 -18.36
C ASP A 172 -6.48 1.24 -18.95
N ASP A 173 -7.70 1.16 -18.39
CA ASP A 173 -8.91 1.72 -18.99
C ASP A 173 -9.68 2.72 -18.11
N ASP A 174 -9.16 3.05 -16.92
CA ASP A 174 -9.76 3.98 -15.94
C ASP A 174 -11.11 3.51 -15.33
N TYR A 175 -11.45 2.22 -15.41
CA TYR A 175 -12.67 1.68 -14.76
C TYR A 175 -12.40 1.23 -13.32
N CYS A 176 -13.37 1.43 -12.44
CA CYS A 176 -13.25 1.12 -11.02
C CYS A 176 -13.83 -0.25 -10.69
N LEU A 177 -13.19 -0.94 -9.75
CA LEU A 177 -13.72 -2.13 -9.10
C LEU A 177 -15.10 -1.83 -8.51
N ASP A 178 -16.10 -2.63 -8.85
CA ASP A 178 -17.51 -2.41 -8.59
C ASP A 178 -18.18 -3.68 -8.05
N ALA A 179 -18.86 -3.55 -6.92
CA ALA A 179 -19.70 -4.57 -6.35
C ALA A 179 -21.07 -4.63 -7.03
N TYR A 180 -21.37 -5.73 -7.72
CA TYR A 180 -22.60 -5.86 -8.48
C TYR A 180 -23.25 -7.23 -8.33
N ASN A 181 -24.44 -7.28 -7.72
CA ASN A 181 -25.26 -8.49 -7.58
C ASN A 181 -24.47 -9.71 -7.03
N GLY A 182 -23.63 -9.48 -6.01
CA GLY A 182 -22.80 -10.50 -5.37
C GLY A 182 -21.52 -10.87 -6.14
N ARG A 183 -21.29 -10.29 -7.32
CA ARG A 183 -20.04 -10.38 -8.08
C ARG A 183 -19.22 -9.11 -7.95
N VAL A 184 -17.98 -9.18 -8.39
CA VAL A 184 -17.10 -8.03 -8.55
C VAL A 184 -16.72 -7.93 -10.02
N ARG A 185 -16.74 -6.71 -10.54
CA ARG A 185 -16.50 -6.36 -11.95
C ARG A 185 -15.81 -5.00 -12.03
N THR A 186 -15.49 -4.51 -13.21
CA THR A 186 -15.15 -3.10 -13.44
C THR A 186 -16.38 -2.33 -13.95
N SER A 187 -16.49 -1.07 -13.58
CA SER A 187 -17.49 -0.14 -14.11
C SER A 187 -16.97 1.29 -14.09
N ARG A 188 -17.63 2.22 -14.80
CA ARG A 188 -17.16 3.62 -14.87
C ARG A 188 -16.98 4.20 -13.48
N CYS A 189 -15.80 4.74 -13.20
CA CYS A 189 -15.52 5.34 -11.90
C CYS A 189 -16.50 6.46 -11.55
N SER A 190 -16.96 6.45 -10.30
CA SER A 190 -17.79 7.49 -9.71
C SER A 190 -17.48 7.64 -8.23
N HIS A 191 -17.00 8.81 -7.82
CA HIS A 191 -16.67 9.06 -6.41
C HIS A 191 -17.87 9.00 -5.46
N THR A 192 -19.10 9.02 -5.98
CA THR A 192 -20.33 8.92 -5.19
C THR A 192 -20.99 7.54 -5.31
N ASP A 193 -20.42 6.61 -6.08
CA ASP A 193 -20.95 5.25 -6.16
C ASP A 193 -20.46 4.45 -4.95
N GLU A 194 -21.41 4.08 -4.09
CA GLU A 194 -21.14 3.31 -2.89
C GLU A 194 -20.69 1.88 -3.19
N ASN A 195 -20.99 1.32 -4.38
CA ASN A 195 -20.53 -0.01 -4.80
C ASN A 195 -19.06 -0.04 -5.24
N GLN A 196 -18.44 1.13 -5.37
CA GLN A 196 -17.03 1.26 -5.77
C GLN A 196 -16.13 1.59 -4.59
N LYS A 197 -16.60 1.39 -3.36
CA LYS A 197 -15.90 1.75 -2.13
C LYS A 197 -15.16 0.57 -1.53
N TRP A 198 -13.85 0.54 -1.75
CA TRP A 198 -12.94 -0.53 -1.37
C TRP A 198 -11.81 -0.04 -0.47
N GLN A 199 -11.48 -0.85 0.52
CA GLN A 199 -10.42 -0.60 1.47
C GLN A 199 -9.53 -1.83 1.62
N TYR A 200 -8.25 -1.69 1.26
CA TYR A 200 -7.25 -2.68 1.62
C TYR A 200 -6.87 -2.51 3.09
N ASP A 201 -7.07 -3.55 3.89
CA ASP A 201 -6.74 -3.58 5.30
C ASP A 201 -5.38 -4.24 5.50
N VAL A 202 -4.36 -3.46 5.83
CA VAL A 202 -2.98 -3.92 6.00
C VAL A 202 -2.82 -4.90 7.16
N TYR A 203 -3.70 -4.90 8.17
CA TYR A 203 -3.57 -5.83 9.30
C TYR A 203 -4.09 -7.22 8.97
N THR A 204 -5.09 -7.30 8.07
CA THR A 204 -5.69 -8.57 7.64
C THR A 204 -5.35 -8.94 6.20
N ASN A 205 -4.67 -8.08 5.46
CA ASN A 205 -4.39 -8.24 4.03
C ASN A 205 -5.67 -8.56 3.21
N GLN A 206 -6.82 -8.01 3.60
CA GLN A 206 -8.10 -8.21 2.92
C GLN A 206 -8.50 -6.95 2.16
N LEU A 207 -9.01 -7.10 0.93
CA LEU A 207 -9.69 -6.01 0.23
C LEU A 207 -11.17 -6.00 0.63
N ARG A 208 -11.51 -5.09 1.55
CA ARG A 208 -12.83 -4.97 2.18
C ARG A 208 -13.70 -4.01 1.40
N HIS A 209 -14.98 -4.34 1.27
CA HIS A 209 -15.98 -3.41 0.78
C HIS A 209 -16.50 -2.53 1.93
N LEU A 210 -16.64 -1.23 1.71
CA LEU A 210 -16.99 -0.28 2.78
C LEU A 210 -18.49 -0.17 3.05
N THR A 211 -19.33 -0.28 2.01
CA THR A 211 -20.80 -0.09 2.17
C THR A 211 -21.59 -1.39 2.27
N HIS A 212 -21.20 -2.42 1.50
CA HIS A 212 -21.66 -3.80 1.71
C HIS A 212 -21.00 -4.38 2.97
N ASN A 213 -21.57 -4.04 4.12
CA ASN A 213 -21.03 -4.35 5.45
C ASN A 213 -20.52 -5.79 5.57
N ARG A 214 -19.29 -5.92 6.06
CA ARG A 214 -18.56 -7.18 6.25
C ARG A 214 -18.28 -7.95 4.96
N SER A 215 -18.36 -7.34 3.77
CA SER A 215 -18.00 -8.05 2.54
C SER A 215 -16.53 -7.83 2.18
N CYS A 216 -15.86 -8.90 1.76
CA CYS A 216 -14.48 -8.91 1.29
C CYS A 216 -14.43 -9.50 -0.12
N LEU A 217 -13.43 -9.11 -0.90
CA LEU A 217 -13.07 -9.79 -2.14
C LEU A 217 -12.63 -11.23 -1.81
N GLU A 218 -13.24 -12.22 -2.45
CA GLU A 218 -12.95 -13.64 -2.24
C GLU A 218 -12.72 -14.37 -3.58
N LEU A 219 -11.69 -15.21 -3.63
CA LEU A 219 -11.50 -16.17 -4.70
C LEU A 219 -12.40 -17.40 -4.50
N ASN A 220 -12.96 -17.93 -5.58
CA ASN A 220 -13.73 -19.19 -5.51
C ASN A 220 -12.85 -20.40 -5.12
N TYR A 221 -11.58 -20.40 -5.53
CA TYR A 221 -10.61 -21.44 -5.23
C TYR A 221 -9.18 -20.94 -5.50
N GLU A 222 -8.18 -21.68 -5.00
CA GLU A 222 -6.77 -21.25 -4.96
C GLU A 222 -6.11 -21.08 -6.33
N ALA A 223 -6.59 -21.76 -7.37
CA ALA A 223 -6.05 -21.68 -8.73
C ALA A 223 -6.50 -20.44 -9.52
N GLY A 224 -7.23 -19.51 -8.88
CA GLY A 224 -7.76 -18.30 -9.51
C GLY A 224 -9.16 -18.49 -10.10
N ALA A 225 -9.91 -17.40 -10.22
CA ALA A 225 -11.24 -17.36 -10.84
C ALA A 225 -11.72 -15.90 -10.95
N GLN A 226 -12.91 -15.70 -11.50
CA GLN A 226 -13.69 -14.48 -11.27
C GLN A 226 -13.96 -14.35 -9.75
N PRO A 227 -13.43 -13.30 -9.08
CA PRO A 227 -13.65 -13.08 -7.68
C PRO A 227 -15.09 -12.62 -7.42
N HIS A 228 -15.54 -12.77 -6.18
CA HIS A 228 -16.88 -12.40 -5.76
C HIS A 228 -16.85 -11.73 -4.38
N LEU A 229 -17.99 -11.18 -3.98
CA LEU A 229 -18.17 -10.67 -2.61
C LEU A 229 -18.58 -11.81 -1.69
N SER A 230 -17.88 -11.94 -0.58
CA SER A 230 -18.17 -12.91 0.49
C SER A 230 -18.01 -12.26 1.85
N GLU A 231 -18.54 -12.86 2.92
CA GLU A 231 -18.33 -12.34 4.28
C GLU A 231 -16.83 -12.37 4.63
N CYS A 232 -16.30 -11.26 5.14
CA CYS A 232 -14.92 -11.15 5.61
C CYS A 232 -14.65 -12.17 6.72
N LEU A 233 -13.74 -13.10 6.43
CA LEU A 233 -13.37 -14.18 7.32
C LEU A 233 -12.28 -13.75 8.31
N PRO A 234 -12.28 -14.25 9.55
CA PRO A 234 -11.17 -14.04 10.48
C PRO A 234 -9.96 -14.90 10.12
N PRO A 235 -8.74 -14.54 10.57
CA PRO A 235 -7.51 -15.31 10.30
C PRO A 235 -7.54 -16.78 10.73
N THR A 236 -8.44 -17.15 11.65
CA THR A 236 -8.62 -18.51 12.14
C THR A 236 -9.49 -19.39 11.24
N HIS A 237 -10.17 -18.82 10.24
CA HIS A 237 -11.06 -19.56 9.35
C HIS A 237 -10.26 -20.26 8.23
N ASN A 238 -10.64 -21.49 7.89
CA ASN A 238 -9.92 -22.30 6.90
C ASN A 238 -9.84 -21.64 5.52
N SER A 239 -10.90 -20.93 5.11
CA SER A 239 -10.96 -20.22 3.82
C SER A 239 -10.43 -18.78 3.88
N TYR A 240 -9.89 -18.33 5.03
CA TYR A 240 -9.34 -16.97 5.15
C TYR A 240 -8.26 -16.68 4.10
N SER A 241 -7.51 -17.71 3.71
CA SER A 241 -6.52 -17.63 2.67
C SER A 241 -7.13 -17.05 1.38
N LEU A 242 -8.31 -17.48 0.96
CA LEU A 242 -8.99 -17.01 -0.27
C LEU A 242 -9.38 -15.53 -0.28
N GLN A 243 -9.28 -14.84 0.85
CA GLN A 243 -9.53 -13.40 0.99
C GLN A 243 -8.26 -12.59 1.29
N LYS A 244 -7.09 -13.25 1.30
CA LYS A 244 -5.80 -12.63 1.61
C LYS A 244 -5.03 -12.33 0.32
N PHE A 245 -4.72 -11.05 0.13
CA PHE A 245 -3.97 -10.54 -1.02
C PHE A 245 -2.74 -9.78 -0.55
N ASP A 246 -1.61 -9.97 -1.22
CA ASP A 246 -0.44 -9.12 -1.05
C ASP A 246 -0.57 -7.90 -1.96
N LEU A 247 -0.34 -6.72 -1.38
CA LEU A 247 -0.30 -5.44 -2.08
C LEU A 247 1.16 -5.04 -2.26
N PHE A 248 1.60 -4.79 -3.48
CA PHE A 248 2.92 -4.23 -3.74
C PHE A 248 2.93 -3.42 -5.03
N LYS A 249 3.85 -2.47 -5.10
CA LYS A 249 4.15 -1.73 -6.32
C LYS A 249 5.19 -2.50 -7.13
N THR A 250 5.03 -2.61 -8.45
CA THR A 250 6.13 -3.08 -9.30
C THR A 250 7.20 -2.00 -9.30
N ILE A 251 8.43 -2.40 -8.99
CA ILE A 251 9.58 -1.52 -9.15
C ILE A 251 9.77 -1.40 -10.66
N GLU A 252 9.36 -0.26 -11.23
CA GLU A 252 9.83 0.13 -12.57
C GLU A 252 11.36 0.11 -12.51
N PHE A 253 11.96 -0.84 -13.21
CA PHE A 253 13.39 -0.82 -13.47
C PHE A 253 13.61 0.18 -14.60
N ASP A 254 13.66 1.47 -14.26
CA ASP A 254 14.23 2.51 -15.13
C ASP A 254 15.78 2.44 -15.13
#